data_AF-A0A7W6HDX0-F1
#
_entry.id   AF-A0A7W6HDX0-F1
#
_cell.length_a   1.000
_cell.length_b   1.000
_cell.length_c   1.000
_cell.angle_alpha   90.00
_cell.angle_beta   90.00
_cell.angle_gamma   90.00
#
_symmetry.space_group_name_H-M   'P 1'
#
loop_
_entity.id
_entity.type
_entity.pdbx_description
1 polymer ?
#
loop_
_entity_poly.entity_id
_entity_poly.type
_entity_poly.pdbx_seq_one_letter_code
_entity_poly.pdbx_strand_id
1 'polypeptide(L)'
;MQAFVFNRRFWATAGVVLFVVPAVSALLVYALGLEATGGEGGPLELAQEALLILTALIYAAAATQQRQAERMASVGATVLSVVFFLREFDRPVTGAVTAYLDSPSFRWHETSLVVAIAVIYLAFRWRLIPVFVRYLRTLHAGPYVLVAALLFAGGLMDGRHWLWGIAYLPTAIEETAETAAYLIFLLTGLHVFRAARRAHALPDLPRQETAAARRLGSSSAPIRS
;
A
#
# COMPACT_ATOMS: atom_id res chain seq x y z
N MET A 1 -9.18 -9.20 -9.51
CA MET A 1 -8.11 -8.19 -9.35
C MET A 1 -8.42 -6.91 -10.13
N GLN A 2 -9.69 -6.63 -10.44
CA GLN A 2 -10.09 -5.45 -11.21
C GLN A 2 -9.92 -4.17 -10.38
N ALA A 3 -10.15 -4.26 -9.06
CA ALA A 3 -9.94 -3.13 -8.15
C ALA A 3 -8.47 -2.64 -8.10
N PHE A 4 -7.53 -3.47 -8.57
CA PHE A 4 -6.09 -3.21 -8.60
C PHE A 4 -5.59 -2.80 -10.00
N VAL A 5 -6.48 -2.46 -10.92
CA VAL A 5 -6.10 -1.93 -12.24
C VAL A 5 -6.09 -0.41 -12.19
N PHE A 6 -4.94 0.20 -12.48
CA PHE A 6 -4.72 1.64 -12.39
C PHE A 6 -4.75 2.28 -13.77
N ASN A 7 -5.49 3.39 -13.90
CA ASN A 7 -5.65 4.10 -15.16
C ASN A 7 -4.66 5.27 -15.30
N ARG A 8 -4.65 5.93 -16.47
CA ARG A 8 -3.78 7.08 -16.74
C ARG A 8 -3.96 8.23 -15.74
N ARG A 9 -5.16 8.42 -15.19
CA ARG A 9 -5.42 9.48 -14.20
C ARG A 9 -4.70 9.19 -12.89
N PHE A 10 -4.71 7.93 -12.43
CA PHE A 10 -3.94 7.52 -11.26
C PHE A 10 -2.45 7.84 -11.45
N TRP A 11 -1.89 7.46 -12.60
CA TRP A 11 -0.48 7.73 -12.91
C TRP A 11 -0.15 9.22 -13.00
N ALA A 12 -1.05 10.04 -13.53
CA ALA A 12 -0.89 11.50 -13.50
C ALA A 12 -0.86 12.03 -12.06
N THR A 13 -1.74 11.54 -11.18
CA THR A 13 -1.73 11.92 -9.75
C THR A 13 -0.46 11.46 -9.06
N ALA A 14 0.02 10.24 -9.31
CA ALA A 14 1.30 9.76 -8.78
C ALA A 14 2.47 10.63 -9.27
N GLY A 15 2.47 11.02 -10.54
CA GLY A 15 3.46 11.95 -11.09
C GLY A 15 3.43 13.32 -10.43
N VAL A 16 2.25 13.84 -10.08
CA VAL A 16 2.12 15.08 -9.29
C VAL A 16 2.71 14.89 -7.89
N VAL A 17 2.46 13.77 -7.23
CA VAL A 17 3.06 13.46 -5.91
C VAL A 17 4.59 13.48 -5.97
N LEU A 18 5.17 12.85 -6.99
CA LEU A 18 6.63 12.82 -7.22
C LEU A 18 7.25 14.21 -7.43
N PHE A 19 6.45 15.21 -7.80
CA PHE A 19 6.93 16.60 -7.92
C PHE A 19 6.64 17.42 -6.67
N VAL A 20 5.42 17.30 -6.13
CA VAL A 20 4.94 18.12 -5.01
C VAL A 20 5.66 17.75 -3.72
N VAL A 21 5.88 16.47 -3.42
CA VAL A 21 6.53 16.07 -2.16
C VAL A 21 7.96 16.60 -2.07
N PRO A 22 8.83 16.45 -3.10
CA PRO A 22 10.14 17.08 -3.08
C PRO A 22 10.09 18.61 -3.02
N ALA A 23 9.14 19.25 -3.69
CA ALA A 23 9.00 20.70 -3.62
C ALA A 23 8.61 21.18 -2.22
N VAL A 24 7.66 20.51 -1.56
CA VAL A 24 7.26 20.81 -0.18
C VAL A 24 8.41 20.52 0.78
N SER A 25 9.11 19.39 0.62
CA SER A 25 10.30 19.07 1.41
C SER A 25 11.38 20.15 1.27
N ALA A 26 11.69 20.59 0.05
CA ALA A 26 12.65 21.67 -0.18
C ALA A 26 12.23 22.99 0.49
N LEU A 27 10.93 23.31 0.49
CA LEU A 27 10.39 24.48 1.20
C LEU A 27 10.52 24.34 2.72
N LEU A 28 10.27 23.15 3.27
CA LEU A 28 10.47 22.86 4.69
C LEU A 28 11.94 22.97 5.07
N VAL A 29 12.85 22.39 4.27
CA VAL A 29 14.30 22.52 4.45
C VAL A 29 14.74 23.97 4.42
N TYR A 30 14.20 24.78 3.48
CA TYR A 30 14.50 26.20 3.41
C TYR A 30 14.01 26.96 4.66
N ALA A 31 12.84 26.61 5.21
CA ALA A 31 12.23 27.31 6.34
C ALA A 31 12.76 26.86 7.72
N LEU A 32 13.08 25.58 7.88
CA LEU A 32 13.38 24.93 9.16
C LEU A 32 14.83 24.41 9.25
N GLY A 33 15.50 24.24 8.11
CA GLY A 33 16.78 23.54 8.01
C GLY A 33 16.62 22.04 7.76
N LEU A 34 17.73 21.37 7.40
CA LEU A 34 17.74 19.93 7.07
C LEU A 34 17.43 19.06 8.29
N GLU A 35 18.10 19.29 9.41
CA GLU A 35 17.96 18.51 10.64
C GLU A 35 16.53 18.56 11.20
N ALA A 36 15.92 19.75 11.31
CA ALA A 36 14.56 19.87 11.81
C ALA A 36 13.49 19.31 10.84
N THR A 37 13.80 19.20 9.55
CA THR A 37 12.86 18.69 8.54
C THR A 37 12.87 17.17 8.45
N GLY A 38 14.07 16.57 8.46
CA GLY A 38 14.26 15.14 8.26
C GLY A 38 14.82 14.38 9.46
N GLY A 39 15.02 15.03 10.61
CA GLY A 39 15.40 14.33 11.84
C GLY A 39 14.18 13.70 12.54
N GLU A 40 14.48 12.91 13.58
CA GLU A 40 13.49 12.22 14.42
C GLU A 40 12.41 13.17 14.96
N GLY A 41 11.14 12.81 14.78
CA GLY A 41 9.97 13.62 15.11
C GLY A 41 9.74 14.81 14.17
N GLY A 42 10.46 14.89 13.05
CA GLY A 42 10.34 15.94 12.05
C GLY A 42 8.98 15.95 11.34
N PRO A 43 8.66 17.03 10.60
CA PRO A 43 7.39 17.15 9.89
C PRO A 43 7.19 16.08 8.81
N LEU A 44 8.27 15.55 8.21
CA LEU A 44 8.17 14.49 7.23
C LEU A 44 7.79 13.16 7.88
N GLU A 45 8.52 12.72 8.91
CA GLU A 45 8.23 11.50 9.67
C GLU A 45 6.79 11.50 10.25
N LEU A 46 6.36 12.60 10.88
CA LEU A 46 4.99 12.75 11.39
C LEU A 46 3.94 12.61 10.28
N ALA A 47 4.23 13.12 9.08
CA ALA A 47 3.36 12.94 7.93
C ALA A 47 3.32 11.46 7.50
N GLN A 48 4.45 10.76 7.52
CA GLN A 48 4.54 9.34 7.17
C GLN A 48 3.73 8.47 8.14
N GLU A 49 3.87 8.68 9.45
CA GLU A 49 3.04 8.01 10.48
C GLU A 49 1.54 8.15 10.15
N ALA A 50 1.08 9.37 9.89
CA ALA A 50 -0.32 9.66 9.57
C ALA A 50 -0.76 9.00 8.25
N LEU A 51 0.08 9.06 7.21
CA LEU A 51 -0.18 8.44 5.91
C LEU A 51 -0.32 6.91 6.04
N LEU A 52 0.52 6.26 6.83
CA LEU A 52 0.51 4.82 7.05
C LEU A 52 -0.74 4.36 7.82
N ILE A 53 -1.13 5.08 8.88
CA ILE A 53 -2.39 4.83 9.60
C ILE A 53 -3.58 4.95 8.63
N LEU A 54 -3.65 6.04 7.87
CA LEU A 54 -4.75 6.24 6.90
C LEU A 54 -4.77 5.15 5.84
N THR A 55 -3.60 4.73 5.35
CA THR A 55 -3.46 3.67 4.36
C THR A 55 -3.97 2.34 4.91
N ALA A 56 -3.59 1.98 6.15
CA ALA A 56 -4.05 0.79 6.84
C ALA A 56 -5.59 0.77 6.94
N LEU A 57 -6.19 1.88 7.39
CA LEU A 57 -7.63 2.03 7.55
C LEU A 57 -8.37 1.92 6.22
N ILE A 58 -7.87 2.55 5.16
CA ILE A 58 -8.50 2.54 3.84
C ILE A 58 -8.45 1.14 3.22
N TYR A 59 -7.32 0.44 3.31
CA TYR A 59 -7.25 -0.95 2.83
C TYR A 59 -8.11 -1.89 3.66
N ALA A 60 -8.21 -1.68 4.98
CA ALA A 60 -9.10 -2.47 5.83
C ALA A 60 -10.56 -2.26 5.41
N ALA A 61 -10.96 -1.01 5.16
CA ALA A 61 -12.27 -0.67 4.64
C ALA A 61 -12.52 -1.22 3.22
N ALA A 62 -11.50 -1.31 2.37
CA ALA A 62 -11.60 -1.95 1.06
C ALA A 62 -11.79 -3.48 1.18
N ALA A 63 -11.09 -4.10 2.12
CA ALA A 63 -11.16 -5.55 2.35
C ALA A 63 -12.58 -6.02 2.75
N THR A 64 -13.34 -5.21 3.49
CA THR A 64 -14.73 -5.55 3.87
C THR A 64 -15.69 -5.57 2.69
N GLN A 65 -15.34 -4.89 1.60
CA GLN A 65 -16.18 -4.77 0.40
C GLN A 65 -15.74 -5.70 -0.75
N GLN A 66 -14.60 -6.35 -0.60
CA GLN A 66 -14.03 -7.24 -1.60
C GLN A 66 -14.23 -8.71 -1.24
N ARG A 67 -14.06 -9.58 -2.24
CA ARG A 67 -14.13 -11.05 -2.06
C ARG A 67 -12.86 -11.71 -2.62
N GLN A 68 -12.60 -12.93 -2.17
CA GLN A 68 -11.54 -13.80 -2.70
C GLN A 68 -10.16 -13.11 -2.73
N ALA A 69 -9.47 -13.13 -3.87
CA ALA A 69 -8.11 -12.64 -4.04
C ALA A 69 -7.96 -11.13 -3.80
N GLU A 70 -8.97 -10.31 -4.11
CA GLU A 70 -8.89 -8.87 -3.89
C GLU A 70 -8.90 -8.53 -2.40
N ARG A 71 -9.78 -9.19 -1.64
CA ARG A 71 -9.79 -9.07 -0.18
C ARG A 71 -8.45 -9.50 0.42
N MET A 72 -7.89 -10.59 -0.09
CA MET A 72 -6.57 -11.09 0.34
C MET A 72 -5.48 -10.03 0.12
N ALA A 73 -5.50 -9.33 -1.02
CA ALA A 73 -4.54 -8.27 -1.34
C ALA A 73 -4.70 -7.07 -0.40
N SER A 74 -5.93 -6.63 -0.16
CA SER A 74 -6.21 -5.51 0.75
C SER A 74 -5.84 -5.83 2.20
N VAL A 75 -6.10 -7.05 2.68
CA VAL A 75 -5.63 -7.50 4.01
C VAL A 75 -4.10 -7.46 4.09
N GLY A 76 -3.41 -7.96 3.06
CA GLY A 76 -1.95 -7.90 2.99
C GLY A 76 -1.43 -6.46 3.02
N ALA A 77 -2.04 -5.55 2.26
CA ALA A 77 -1.68 -4.14 2.26
C ALA A 77 -1.95 -3.45 3.61
N THR A 78 -3.05 -3.79 4.31
CA THR A 78 -3.30 -3.33 5.68
C THR A 78 -2.19 -3.78 6.63
N VAL A 79 -1.85 -5.07 6.62
CA VAL A 79 -0.79 -5.61 7.49
C VAL A 79 0.55 -4.93 7.18
N LEU A 80 0.90 -4.78 5.91
CA LEU A 80 2.12 -4.11 5.50
C LEU A 80 2.17 -2.64 5.98
N SER A 81 1.06 -1.93 5.88
CA SER A 81 0.96 -0.54 6.36
C SER A 81 1.15 -0.44 7.87
N VAL A 82 0.64 -1.40 8.64
CA VAL A 82 0.83 -1.46 10.10
C VAL A 82 2.28 -1.77 10.44
N VAL A 83 2.93 -2.69 9.73
CA VAL A 83 4.35 -3.01 9.95
C VAL A 83 5.24 -1.80 9.63
N PHE A 84 5.00 -1.11 8.52
CA PHE A 84 5.73 0.13 8.22
C PHE A 84 5.44 1.23 9.24
N PHE A 85 4.19 1.35 9.72
CA PHE A 85 3.88 2.31 10.79
C PHE A 85 4.66 2.00 12.07
N LEU A 86 4.72 0.73 12.48
CA LEU A 86 5.49 0.34 13.67
C LEU A 86 7.00 0.50 13.45
N ARG A 87 7.49 0.34 12.22
CA ARG A 87 8.87 0.66 11.85
C ARG A 87 9.16 2.15 12.07
N GLU A 88 8.27 3.01 11.59
CA GLU A 88 8.41 4.47 11.64
C GLU A 88 8.05 5.07 13.00
N PHE A 89 7.48 4.27 13.89
CA PHE A 89 7.10 4.74 15.22
C PHE A 89 8.33 4.87 16.11
N ASP A 90 9.04 5.99 15.97
CA ASP A 90 10.12 6.38 16.86
C ASP A 90 9.58 7.34 17.94
N ARG A 91 9.66 6.92 19.20
CA ARG A 91 9.19 7.72 20.34
C ARG A 91 10.25 7.71 21.42
N PRO A 92 10.46 8.85 22.11
CA PRO A 92 11.46 8.93 23.16
C PRO A 92 11.23 7.84 24.22
N VAL A 93 12.31 7.15 24.54
CA VAL A 93 12.33 6.07 25.53
C VAL A 93 12.06 6.64 26.92
N THR A 94 10.81 6.52 27.35
CA THR A 94 10.30 7.04 28.63
C THR A 94 10.05 5.94 29.67
N GLY A 95 10.17 4.66 29.30
CA GLY A 95 9.95 3.53 30.22
C GLY A 95 10.21 2.17 29.58
N ALA A 96 9.97 1.09 30.33
CA ALA A 96 10.30 -0.27 29.90
C ALA A 96 9.57 -0.73 28.61
N VAL A 97 8.35 -0.24 28.38
CA VAL A 97 7.58 -0.56 27.17
C VAL A 97 8.17 0.14 25.95
N THR A 98 8.43 1.44 26.02
CA THR A 98 9.04 2.20 24.92
C THR A 98 10.47 1.74 24.65
N ALA A 99 11.23 1.38 25.69
CA ALA A 99 12.56 0.76 25.54
C ALA A 99 12.52 -0.59 24.81
N TYR A 100 11.47 -1.38 25.03
CA TYR A 100 11.29 -2.63 24.31
C TYR A 100 10.90 -2.39 22.85
N LEU A 101 9.96 -1.47 22.58
CA LEU A 101 9.54 -1.13 21.21
C LEU A 101 10.70 -0.59 20.37
N ASP A 102 11.61 0.15 20.99
CA ASP A 102 12.84 0.68 20.37
C ASP A 102 13.96 -0.39 20.22
N SER A 103 13.77 -1.60 20.76
CA SER A 103 14.82 -2.62 20.76
C SER A 103 14.88 -3.44 19.45
N PRO A 104 16.08 -3.91 19.02
CA PRO A 104 16.21 -4.87 17.93
C PRO A 104 15.41 -6.17 18.17
N SER A 105 15.22 -6.56 19.43
CA SER A 105 14.43 -7.73 19.81
C SER A 105 12.97 -7.57 19.41
N PHE A 106 12.38 -6.39 19.60
CA PHE A 106 11.01 -6.12 19.15
C PHE A 106 10.89 -6.29 17.64
N ARG A 107 11.86 -5.80 16.85
CA ARG A 107 11.88 -5.97 15.39
C ARG A 107 11.90 -7.44 14.97
N TRP A 108 12.67 -8.27 15.67
CA TRP A 108 12.68 -9.72 15.45
C TRP A 108 11.35 -10.38 15.83
N HIS A 109 10.75 -10.01 16.96
CA HIS A 109 9.47 -10.55 17.39
C HIS A 109 8.33 -10.14 16.45
N GLU A 110 8.28 -8.87 16.05
CA GLU A 110 7.36 -8.34 15.06
C GLU A 110 7.49 -9.11 13.73
N THR A 111 8.71 -9.20 13.18
CA THR A 111 8.97 -9.92 11.93
C THR A 111 8.52 -11.37 12.03
N SER A 112 8.86 -12.05 13.13
CA SER A 112 8.49 -13.45 13.34
C SER A 112 6.99 -13.65 13.42
N LEU A 113 6.28 -12.76 14.13
CA LEU A 113 4.83 -12.79 14.26
C LEU A 113 4.15 -12.53 12.91
N VAL A 114 4.60 -11.52 12.16
CA VAL A 114 4.09 -11.18 10.84
C VAL A 114 4.29 -12.35 9.87
N VAL A 115 5.48 -12.96 9.84
CA VAL A 115 5.79 -14.13 9.01
C VAL A 115 4.90 -15.31 9.39
N ALA A 116 4.75 -15.61 10.69
CA ALA A 116 3.89 -16.70 11.15
C ALA A 116 2.43 -16.51 10.70
N ILE A 117 1.87 -15.31 10.92
CA ILE A 117 0.51 -14.97 10.49
C ILE A 117 0.38 -15.05 8.97
N ALA A 118 1.35 -14.51 8.22
CA ALA A 118 1.35 -14.52 6.77
C ALA A 118 1.41 -15.95 6.21
N VAL A 119 2.27 -16.82 6.74
CA VAL A 119 2.38 -18.22 6.33
C VAL A 119 1.08 -18.97 6.58
N ILE A 120 0.50 -18.84 7.78
CA ILE A 120 -0.78 -19.48 8.12
C ILE A 120 -1.88 -18.98 7.18
N TYR A 121 -1.98 -17.66 6.98
CA TYR A 121 -2.98 -17.05 6.11
C TYR A 121 -2.83 -17.49 4.65
N LEU A 122 -1.60 -17.54 4.12
CA LEU A 122 -1.29 -18.02 2.78
C LEU A 122 -1.61 -19.50 2.62
N ALA A 123 -1.33 -20.33 3.62
CA ALA A 123 -1.67 -21.75 3.59
C ALA A 123 -3.19 -21.95 3.43
N PHE A 124 -4.00 -21.22 4.20
CA PHE A 124 -5.47 -21.27 4.08
C PHE A 124 -6.02 -20.68 2.78
N ARG A 125 -5.26 -19.80 2.12
CA ARG A 125 -5.68 -19.11 0.89
C ARG A 125 -4.88 -19.53 -0.34
N TRP A 126 -4.14 -20.64 -0.27
CA TRP A 126 -3.21 -21.09 -1.32
C TRP A 126 -3.85 -21.16 -2.71
N ARG A 127 -5.12 -21.56 -2.79
CA ARG A 127 -5.91 -21.62 -4.04
C ARG A 127 -6.03 -20.28 -4.77
N LEU A 128 -5.82 -19.15 -4.09
CA LEU A 128 -5.90 -17.80 -4.67
C LEU A 128 -4.55 -17.32 -5.22
N ILE A 129 -3.43 -17.94 -4.86
CA ILE A 129 -2.08 -17.53 -5.29
C ILE A 129 -1.92 -17.50 -6.81
N PRO A 130 -2.43 -18.47 -7.61
CA PRO A 130 -2.33 -18.39 -9.07
C PRO A 130 -2.94 -17.11 -9.65
N VAL A 131 -3.97 -16.54 -9.00
CA VAL A 131 -4.59 -15.27 -9.42
C VAL A 131 -3.62 -14.11 -9.21
N PHE A 132 -2.87 -14.10 -8.10
CA PHE A 132 -1.83 -13.11 -7.83
C PHE A 132 -0.66 -13.23 -8.81
N VAL A 133 -0.17 -14.44 -9.06
CA VAL A 133 0.91 -14.68 -10.02
C VAL A 133 0.50 -14.19 -11.42
N ARG A 134 -0.73 -14.49 -11.84
CA ARG A 134 -1.25 -13.96 -13.12
C ARG A 134 -1.34 -12.45 -13.11
N TYR A 135 -1.80 -11.84 -12.01
CA TYR A 135 -1.86 -10.38 -11.88
C TYR A 135 -0.47 -9.73 -11.98
N LEU A 136 0.55 -10.28 -11.32
CA LEU A 136 1.93 -9.77 -11.41
C LEU A 136 2.46 -9.78 -12.84
N ARG A 137 2.11 -10.81 -13.63
CA ARG A 137 2.48 -10.90 -15.06
C ARG A 137 1.81 -9.85 -15.96
N THR A 138 0.74 -9.20 -15.50
CA THR A 138 0.01 -8.21 -16.31
C THR A 138 0.55 -6.78 -16.18
N LEU A 139 1.65 -6.56 -15.47
CA LEU A 139 2.29 -5.25 -15.24
C LEU A 139 1.40 -4.18 -14.56
N HIS A 140 0.17 -4.54 -14.14
CA HIS A 140 -0.71 -3.63 -13.40
C HIS A 140 -0.22 -3.34 -11.97
N ALA A 141 0.77 -4.09 -11.48
CA ALA A 141 1.40 -3.86 -10.17
C ALA A 141 2.34 -2.62 -10.14
N GLY A 142 2.46 -1.87 -11.24
CA GLY A 142 3.36 -0.73 -11.37
C GLY A 142 3.39 0.24 -10.18
N PRO A 143 2.25 0.66 -9.60
CA PRO A 143 2.29 1.57 -8.45
C PRO A 143 2.98 0.99 -7.22
N TYR A 144 2.81 -0.31 -6.96
CA TYR A 144 3.49 -1.00 -5.86
C TYR A 144 4.98 -1.15 -6.13
N VAL A 145 5.37 -1.35 -7.40
CA VAL A 145 6.79 -1.36 -7.80
C VAL A 145 7.41 0.02 -7.60
N LEU A 146 6.68 1.09 -7.93
CA LEU A 146 7.14 2.47 -7.71
C LEU A 146 7.32 2.76 -6.21
N VAL A 147 6.35 2.38 -5.36
CA VAL A 147 6.47 2.51 -3.90
C VAL A 147 7.70 1.76 -3.40
N ALA A 148 7.88 0.49 -3.81
CA ALA A 148 9.04 -0.30 -3.41
C ALA A 148 10.36 0.31 -3.89
N ALA A 149 10.40 0.87 -5.10
CA ALA A 149 11.61 1.52 -5.63
C ALA A 149 11.96 2.80 -4.86
N LEU A 150 10.97 3.59 -4.45
CA LEU A 150 11.18 4.79 -3.64
C LEU A 150 11.66 4.43 -2.23
N LEU A 151 11.03 3.46 -1.57
CA LEU A 151 11.49 2.98 -0.25
C LEU A 151 12.89 2.37 -0.33
N PHE A 152 13.20 1.62 -1.39
CA PHE A 152 14.55 1.12 -1.60
C PHE A 152 15.55 2.26 -1.80
N ALA A 153 15.19 3.31 -2.56
CA ALA A 153 16.05 4.47 -2.74
C ALA A 153 16.26 5.26 -1.43
N GLY A 154 15.22 5.40 -0.60
CA GLY A 154 15.30 5.98 0.75
C GLY A 154 16.23 5.16 1.65
N GLY A 155 16.01 3.85 1.72
CA GLY A 155 16.86 2.94 2.50
C GLY A 155 18.32 2.84 2.04
N LEU A 156 18.68 3.32 0.84
CA LEU A 156 20.09 3.47 0.44
C LEU A 156 20.77 4.66 1.12
N MET A 157 19.99 5.63 1.61
CA MET A 157 20.45 6.81 2.34
C MET A 157 20.43 6.61 3.86
N ASP A 158 19.66 5.64 4.35
CA ASP A 158 19.61 5.21 5.76
C ASP A 158 21.01 5.03 6.36
N GLY A 159 21.19 5.54 7.58
CA GLY A 159 22.45 5.49 8.33
C GLY A 159 23.58 6.37 7.79
N ARG A 160 23.36 7.17 6.73
CA ARG A 160 24.37 8.10 6.23
C ARG A 160 24.19 9.47 6.88
N HIS A 161 25.24 9.98 7.51
CA HIS A 161 25.21 11.31 8.14
C HIS A 161 25.55 12.45 7.17
N TRP A 162 26.28 12.18 6.08
CA TRP A 162 26.78 13.19 5.16
C TRP A 162 26.65 12.76 3.69
N LEU A 163 26.18 13.67 2.83
CA LEU A 163 26.21 13.52 1.38
C LEU A 163 26.76 14.80 0.75
N TRP A 164 27.76 14.67 -0.13
CA TRP A 164 28.43 15.81 -0.78
C TRP A 164 28.92 16.91 0.18
N GLY A 165 29.32 16.52 1.40
CA GLY A 165 29.77 17.46 2.44
C GLY A 165 28.65 18.20 3.17
N ILE A 166 27.39 17.80 2.98
CA ILE A 166 26.22 18.38 3.66
C ILE A 166 25.67 17.37 4.67
N ALA A 167 25.64 17.74 5.95
CA ALA A 167 25.06 16.94 7.02
C ALA A 167 23.54 16.88 6.89
N TYR A 168 22.92 15.78 7.31
CA TYR A 168 21.46 15.56 7.29
C TYR A 168 20.80 15.61 5.91
N LEU A 169 21.55 15.91 4.84
CA LEU A 169 21.06 15.79 3.47
C LEU A 169 20.63 14.36 3.10
N PRO A 170 21.38 13.29 3.45
CA PRO A 170 20.91 11.92 3.20
C PRO A 170 19.57 11.64 3.87
N THR A 171 19.43 11.98 5.15
CA THR A 171 18.20 11.79 5.92
C THR A 171 17.04 12.58 5.31
N ALA A 172 17.23 13.86 4.97
CA ALA A 172 16.18 14.62 4.29
C ALA A 172 15.75 14.01 2.94
N ILE A 173 16.68 13.42 2.17
CA ILE A 173 16.36 12.71 0.92
C ILE A 173 15.60 11.42 1.19
N GLU A 174 16.03 10.65 2.19
CA GLU A 174 15.36 9.45 2.68
C GLU A 174 13.91 9.74 3.04
N GLU A 175 13.71 10.63 4.01
CA GLU A 175 12.40 11.05 4.49
C GLU A 175 11.49 11.55 3.35
N THR A 176 12.06 12.28 2.38
CA THR A 176 11.32 12.76 1.22
C THR A 176 10.86 11.62 0.32
N ALA A 177 11.74 10.64 0.07
CA ALA A 177 11.43 9.48 -0.75
C ALA A 177 10.39 8.57 -0.08
N GLU A 178 10.54 8.33 1.22
CA GLU A 178 9.60 7.58 2.06
C GLU A 178 8.22 8.25 2.09
N THR A 179 8.17 9.56 2.37
CA THR A 179 6.93 10.35 2.33
C THR A 179 6.22 10.25 0.97
N ALA A 180 6.96 10.34 -0.14
CA ALA A 180 6.38 10.18 -1.47
C ALA A 180 5.85 8.75 -1.69
N ALA A 181 6.59 7.73 -1.23
CA ALA A 181 6.19 6.34 -1.34
C ALA A 181 4.88 6.07 -0.56
N TYR A 182 4.80 6.51 0.70
CA TYR A 182 3.62 6.29 1.53
C TYR A 182 2.40 7.09 1.05
N LEU A 183 2.58 8.29 0.51
CA LEU A 183 1.48 9.03 -0.12
C LEU A 183 0.97 8.33 -1.39
N ILE A 184 1.86 7.80 -2.23
CA ILE A 184 1.45 6.99 -3.39
C ILE A 184 0.72 5.72 -2.92
N PHE A 185 1.20 5.07 -1.85
CA PHE A 185 0.57 3.87 -1.30
C PHE A 185 -0.85 4.18 -0.76
N LEU A 186 -1.02 5.30 -0.07
CA LEU A 186 -2.34 5.81 0.33
C LEU A 186 -3.26 6.01 -0.89
N LEU A 187 -2.76 6.64 -1.96
CA LEU A 187 -3.52 6.84 -3.19
C LEU A 187 -3.92 5.51 -3.85
N THR A 188 -3.05 4.49 -3.80
CA THR A 188 -3.42 3.14 -4.29
C THR A 188 -4.54 2.55 -3.45
N GLY A 189 -4.50 2.70 -2.13
CA GLY A 189 -5.59 2.30 -1.23
C GLY A 189 -6.90 3.01 -1.56
N LEU A 190 -6.88 4.33 -1.76
CA LEU A 190 -8.07 5.12 -2.13
C LEU A 190 -8.65 4.68 -3.47
N HIS A 191 -7.81 4.40 -4.46
CA HIS A 191 -8.23 3.87 -5.75
C HIS A 191 -8.91 2.50 -5.60
N VAL A 192 -8.26 1.58 -4.89
CA VAL A 192 -8.76 0.22 -4.62
C VAL A 192 -10.09 0.26 -3.88
N PHE A 193 -10.20 1.10 -2.84
CA PHE A 193 -11.43 1.31 -2.09
C PHE A 193 -12.58 1.84 -2.95
N ARG A 194 -12.32 2.86 -3.78
CA ARG A 194 -13.33 3.40 -4.70
C ARG A 194 -13.79 2.36 -5.72
N ALA A 195 -12.86 1.55 -6.24
CA ALA A 195 -13.18 0.48 -7.17
C ALA A 195 -14.01 -0.63 -6.48
N ALA A 196 -13.65 -1.00 -5.24
CA ALA A 196 -14.39 -1.96 -4.43
C ALA A 196 -15.82 -1.48 -4.14
N ARG A 197 -15.99 -0.20 -3.74
CA ARG A 197 -17.31 0.40 -3.51
C ARG A 197 -18.20 0.34 -4.74
N ARG A 198 -17.65 0.65 -5.92
CA ARG A 198 -18.39 0.60 -7.19
C ARG A 198 -18.82 -0.82 -7.53
N ALA A 199 -17.92 -1.79 -7.38
CA ALA A 199 -18.22 -3.20 -7.62
C ALA A 199 -19.24 -3.76 -6.61
N HIS A 200 -19.23 -3.29 -5.37
CA HIS A 200 -20.20 -3.69 -4.35
C HIS A 200 -21.58 -3.04 -4.55
N ALA A 201 -21.63 -1.79 -5.04
CA ALA A 201 -22.86 -1.04 -5.25
C ALA A 201 -23.65 -1.49 -6.49
N LEU A 202 -22.99 -2.15 -7.44
CA LEU A 202 -23.63 -2.78 -8.59
C LEU A 202 -23.68 -4.29 -8.35
N PRO A 203 -24.65 -4.80 -7.55
CA PRO A 203 -24.85 -6.24 -7.45
C PRO A 203 -25.15 -6.76 -8.86
N ASP A 204 -24.45 -7.83 -9.26
CA ASP A 204 -24.56 -8.50 -10.55
C ASP A 204 -25.93 -8.29 -11.21
N LEU A 205 -26.03 -7.39 -12.20
CA LEU A 205 -27.16 -7.44 -13.13
C LEU A 205 -27.14 -8.85 -13.72
N PRO A 206 -28.17 -9.67 -13.50
CA PRO A 206 -27.93 -11.08 -13.42
C PRO A 206 -27.56 -11.63 -14.79
N ARG A 207 -26.72 -12.67 -14.77
CA ARG A 207 -26.63 -13.73 -15.80
C ARG A 207 -28.00 -14.40 -16.13
N GLN A 208 -29.13 -13.83 -15.69
CA GLN A 208 -30.49 -14.25 -15.98
C GLN A 208 -30.90 -13.99 -17.42
N GLU A 209 -30.33 -13.00 -18.13
CA GLU A 209 -30.58 -12.90 -19.59
C GLU A 209 -30.01 -14.11 -20.33
N THR A 210 -28.87 -14.65 -19.91
CA THR A 210 -28.27 -15.83 -20.54
C THR A 210 -28.99 -17.14 -20.16
N ALA A 211 -29.58 -17.21 -18.96
CA ALA A 211 -30.39 -18.35 -18.52
C ALA A 211 -31.81 -18.33 -19.12
N ALA A 212 -32.42 -17.15 -19.28
CA ALA A 212 -33.70 -16.97 -19.97
C ALA A 212 -33.58 -17.24 -21.47
N ALA A 213 -32.50 -16.78 -22.12
CA ALA A 213 -32.21 -17.08 -23.52
C ALA A 213 -31.96 -18.59 -23.75
N ARG A 214 -31.34 -19.30 -22.81
CA ARG A 214 -31.19 -20.78 -22.88
C ARG A 214 -32.50 -21.54 -22.67
N ARG A 215 -33.46 -21.01 -21.91
CA ARG A 215 -34.78 -21.63 -21.73
C ARG A 215 -35.71 -21.38 -22.93
N LEU A 216 -35.53 -20.27 -23.64
CA LEU A 216 -36.30 -19.96 -24.85
C LEU A 216 -35.75 -20.64 -26.12
N GLY A 217 -34.48 -21.08 -26.11
CA GLY A 217 -33.85 -21.78 -27.24
C GLY A 217 -34.03 -23.31 -27.29
N SER A 218 -34.64 -23.95 -26.28
CA SER A 218 -34.76 -25.41 -26.22
C SER A 218 -36.13 -25.97 -26.65
N SER A 219 -37.03 -25.13 -27.19
CA SER A 219 -38.36 -25.55 -27.66
C SER A 219 -38.44 -25.55 -29.19
N SER A 220 -37.64 -26.36 -29.86
CA SER A 220 -37.86 -26.75 -31.26
C SER A 220 -37.88 -28.27 -31.35
N ALA A 221 -39.05 -28.85 -31.06
CA ALA A 221 -39.31 -30.26 -31.33
C ALA A 221 -39.29 -30.50 -32.85
N PRO A 222 -38.61 -31.53 -33.36
CA PRO A 222 -38.64 -31.84 -34.77
C PRO A 222 -39.99 -32.45 -35.14
N ILE A 223 -40.69 -31.80 -36.07
CA ILE A 223 -41.85 -32.37 -36.77
C ILE A 223 -41.31 -33.56 -37.57
N ARG A 224 -41.69 -34.78 -37.16
CA ARG A 224 -41.45 -36.00 -37.95
C ARG A 224 -42.41 -36.00 -39.13
N SER A 225 -41.86 -36.04 -40.34
CA SER A 225 -42.54 -36.46 -41.57
C SER A 225 -42.19 -37.91 -41.88
#